data_AF-A0A521FJW3-F1
#
_entry.id   AF-A0A521FJW3-F1
#
_cell.length_a   1.000
_cell.length_b   1.000
_cell.length_c   1.000
_cell.angle_alpha   90.00
_cell.angle_beta   90.00
_cell.angle_gamma   90.00
#
_symmetry.space_group_name_H-M   'P 1'
#
loop_
_entity.id
_entity.type
_entity.pdbx_description
1 polymer ?
#
loop_
_entity_poly.entity_id
_entity_poly.type
_entity_poly.pdbx_seq_one_letter_code
_entity_poly.pdbx_strand_id
1 'polypeptide(L)'
;MSPIHTLISKINNSSNKILEELDNEEPSFSVIENELNLKGIYVQKLTEYENQYPASSFEKNELDELNHKFDLFTRLNENIQKKAKQLLHLQQEKLAMATKHREAEDQYNISKNPNISYF
;
A
#
# COMPACT_ATOMS: atom_id res chain seq x y z
N MET A 1 -29.52 6.95 -1.03
CA MET A 1 -28.04 7.01 -0.90
C MET A 1 -27.43 7.08 -2.28
N SER A 2 -26.72 8.16 -2.60
CA SER A 2 -26.17 8.39 -3.95
C SER A 2 -25.09 7.36 -4.35
N PRO A 3 -24.94 7.04 -5.66
CA PRO A 3 -23.86 6.21 -6.16
C PRO A 3 -22.46 6.66 -5.71
N ILE A 4 -22.25 7.97 -5.54
CA ILE A 4 -20.98 8.54 -5.08
C ILE A 4 -20.66 8.07 -3.64
N HIS A 5 -21.64 8.07 -2.73
CA HIS A 5 -21.44 7.57 -1.36
C HIS A 5 -21.00 6.11 -1.34
N THR A 6 -21.55 5.31 -2.24
CA THR A 6 -21.21 3.88 -2.37
C THR A 6 -19.78 3.71 -2.89
N LEU A 7 -19.40 4.46 -3.92
CA LEU A 7 -18.07 4.38 -4.50
C LEU A 7 -16.97 4.81 -3.53
N ILE A 8 -17.15 5.93 -2.83
CA ILE A 8 -16.19 6.38 -1.81
C ILE A 8 -16.07 5.35 -0.69
N SER A 9 -17.18 4.78 -0.21
CA SER A 9 -17.14 3.72 0.81
C SER A 9 -16.36 2.50 0.33
N LYS A 10 -16.51 2.09 -0.94
CA LYS A 10 -15.72 0.98 -1.53
C LYS A 10 -14.23 1.33 -1.60
N ILE A 11 -13.90 2.57 -2.00
CA ILE A 11 -12.52 3.06 -2.03
C ILE A 11 -11.89 3.02 -0.63
N ASN A 12 -12.62 3.47 0.39
CA ASN A 12 -12.14 3.45 1.77
C ASN A 12 -11.96 2.01 2.27
N ASN A 13 -12.87 1.10 1.94
CA ASN A 13 -12.74 -0.31 2.28
C ASN A 13 -11.51 -0.95 1.64
N SER A 14 -11.27 -0.73 0.33
CA SER A 14 -10.04 -1.21 -0.32
C SER A 14 -8.79 -0.57 0.29
N SER A 15 -8.84 0.70 0.68
CA SER A 15 -7.72 1.37 1.35
C SER A 15 -7.43 0.77 2.72
N ASN A 16 -8.45 0.43 3.51
CA ASN A 16 -8.26 -0.26 4.78
C ASN A 16 -7.64 -1.65 4.60
N LYS A 17 -8.11 -2.43 3.64
CA LYS A 17 -7.51 -3.74 3.35
C LYS A 17 -6.04 -3.65 2.94
N ILE A 18 -5.68 -2.66 2.13
CA ILE A 18 -4.26 -2.41 1.79
C ILE A 18 -3.47 -2.09 3.06
N LEU A 19 -4.04 -1.29 3.96
CA LEU A 19 -3.38 -0.93 5.20
C LEU A 19 -3.20 -2.13 6.13
N GLU A 20 -4.22 -2.97 6.26
CA GLU A 20 -4.18 -4.24 7.01
C GLU A 20 -3.11 -5.18 6.43
N GLU A 21 -3.06 -5.33 5.11
CA GLU A 21 -2.05 -6.18 4.46
C GLU A 21 -0.62 -5.66 4.65
N LEU A 22 -0.44 -4.34 4.65
CA LEU A 22 0.85 -3.70 4.95
C LEU A 22 1.28 -3.85 6.41
N ASP A 23 0.35 -4.16 7.32
CA ASP A 23 0.62 -4.40 8.74
C ASP A 23 0.98 -5.86 9.06
N ASN A 24 0.85 -6.75 8.08
CA ASN A 24 1.29 -8.14 8.22
C ASN A 24 2.82 -8.23 8.25
N GLU A 25 3.34 -9.24 8.97
CA GLU A 25 4.79 -9.54 8.99
C GLU A 25 5.32 -9.92 7.60
N GLU A 26 4.48 -10.60 6.81
CA GLU A 26 4.72 -10.98 5.41
C GLU A 26 3.58 -10.48 4.52
N PRO A 27 3.61 -9.21 4.09
CA PRO A 27 2.58 -8.63 3.24
C PRO A 27 2.47 -9.34 1.89
N SER A 28 1.25 -9.67 1.49
CA SER A 28 0.95 -10.20 0.17
C SER A 28 0.86 -9.09 -0.88
N PHE A 29 1.91 -8.93 -1.67
CA PHE A 29 1.94 -7.94 -2.75
C PHE A 29 0.81 -8.12 -3.77
N SER A 30 0.39 -9.36 -4.03
CA SER A 30 -0.72 -9.64 -4.96
C SER A 30 -2.06 -9.13 -4.43
N VAL A 31 -2.30 -9.22 -3.12
CA VAL A 31 -3.51 -8.67 -2.48
C VAL A 31 -3.49 -7.14 -2.56
N ILE A 32 -2.35 -6.53 -2.24
CA ILE A 32 -2.17 -5.07 -2.31
C ILE A 32 -2.40 -4.57 -3.75
N GLU A 33 -1.82 -5.23 -4.74
CA GLU A 33 -1.97 -4.87 -6.15
C GLU A 33 -3.44 -5.00 -6.61
N ASN A 34 -4.10 -6.10 -6.25
CA ASN A 34 -5.51 -6.31 -6.58
C ASN A 34 -6.40 -5.22 -5.98
N GLU A 35 -6.21 -4.87 -4.71
CA GLU A 35 -6.99 -3.82 -4.04
C GLU A 35 -6.66 -2.41 -4.59
N LEU A 36 -5.41 -2.14 -5.00
CA LEU A 36 -5.05 -0.90 -5.68
C LEU A 36 -5.74 -0.77 -7.05
N ASN A 37 -5.78 -1.86 -7.82
CA ASN A 37 -6.47 -1.91 -9.10
C ASN A 37 -7.98 -1.68 -8.94
N LEU A 38 -8.60 -2.36 -7.96
CA LEU A 38 -10.01 -2.14 -7.62
C LEU A 38 -10.28 -0.69 -7.20
N LYS A 39 -9.41 -0.11 -6.38
CA LYS A 39 -9.48 1.31 -5.99
C LYS A 39 -9.44 2.22 -7.21
N GLY A 40 -8.52 1.97 -8.15
CA GLY A 40 -8.40 2.72 -9.41
C GLY A 40 -9.69 2.68 -10.24
N ILE A 41 -10.31 1.50 -10.37
CA ILE A 41 -11.60 1.33 -11.07
C ILE A 41 -12.71 2.17 -10.40
N TYR A 42 -12.78 2.19 -9.08
CA TYR A 42 -13.79 2.97 -8.37
C TYR A 42 -13.57 4.49 -8.48
N VAL A 43 -12.31 4.93 -8.46
CA VAL A 43 -11.96 6.35 -8.68
C VAL A 43 -12.34 6.78 -10.09
N GLN A 44 -12.05 5.97 -11.10
CA GLN A 44 -12.44 6.27 -12.47
C GLN A 44 -13.95 6.42 -12.63
N LYS A 45 -14.73 5.52 -11.99
CA LYS A 45 -16.19 5.61 -11.95
C LYS A 45 -16.70 6.86 -11.23
N LEU A 46 -16.00 7.34 -10.19
CA LEU A 46 -16.37 8.60 -9.53
C LEU A 46 -16.31 9.79 -10.50
N THR A 47 -15.27 9.84 -11.34
CA THR A 47 -15.11 10.89 -12.35
C THR A 47 -16.25 10.88 -13.38
N GLU A 48 -16.79 9.70 -13.72
CA GLU A 48 -17.95 9.58 -14.61
C GLU A 48 -19.23 10.18 -14.01
N TYR A 49 -19.35 10.17 -12.67
CA TYR A 49 -20.51 10.69 -11.94
C TYR A 49 -20.37 12.15 -11.50
N GLU A 50 -19.18 12.74 -11.58
CA GLU A 50 -18.89 14.12 -11.13
C GLU A 50 -19.83 15.15 -11.78
N ASN A 51 -20.06 15.01 -13.08
CA ASN A 51 -20.95 15.92 -13.83
C ASN A 51 -22.45 15.63 -13.62
N GLN A 52 -22.79 14.43 -13.15
CA GLN A 52 -24.18 14.00 -12.97
C GLN A 52 -24.74 14.38 -11.59
N TYR A 53 -23.86 14.56 -10.59
CA TYR A 53 -24.23 14.86 -9.21
C TYR A 53 -23.41 16.05 -8.70
N PRO A 54 -23.75 17.28 -9.12
CA PRO A 54 -23.09 18.47 -8.60
C PRO A 54 -23.32 18.61 -7.10
N ALA A 55 -22.43 19.30 -6.38
CA ALA A 55 -22.54 19.48 -4.93
C ALA A 55 -23.90 20.06 -4.48
N SER A 56 -24.52 20.91 -5.30
CA SER A 56 -25.84 21.49 -5.06
C SER A 56 -27.00 20.49 -5.12
N SER A 57 -26.76 19.26 -5.59
CA SER A 57 -27.76 18.18 -5.66
C SER A 57 -27.91 17.40 -4.36
N PHE A 58 -27.03 17.65 -3.38
CA PHE A 58 -27.03 16.96 -2.09
C PHE A 58 -27.65 17.82 -1.00
N GLU A 59 -28.39 17.18 -0.10
CA GLU A 59 -28.76 17.81 1.16
C GLU A 59 -27.51 18.03 2.03
N LYS A 60 -27.56 19.02 2.93
CA LYS A 60 -26.42 19.36 3.79
C LYS A 60 -25.87 18.15 4.56
N ASN A 61 -26.74 17.30 5.10
CA ASN A 61 -26.32 16.10 5.83
C ASN A 61 -25.59 15.10 4.93
N GLU A 62 -26.07 14.90 3.70
CA GLU A 62 -25.40 14.02 2.72
C GLU A 62 -24.03 14.59 2.32
N LEU A 63 -23.93 15.90 2.13
CA LEU A 63 -22.68 16.57 1.82
C LEU A 63 -21.67 16.46 2.97
N ASP A 64 -22.12 16.63 4.21
CA ASP A 64 -21.28 16.49 5.42
C ASP A 64 -20.76 15.04 5.56
N GLU A 65 -21.61 14.04 5.30
CA GLU A 65 -21.19 12.64 5.24
C GLU A 65 -20.17 12.38 4.13
N LEU A 66 -20.38 12.96 2.94
CA LEU A 66 -19.48 12.81 1.81
C LEU A 66 -18.10 13.39 2.14
N ASN A 67 -18.06 14.58 2.72
CA ASN A 67 -16.85 15.24 3.19
C ASN A 67 -16.11 14.37 4.21
N HIS A 68 -16.82 13.82 5.19
CA HIS A 68 -16.21 12.92 6.18
C HIS A 68 -15.57 11.69 5.52
N LYS A 69 -16.22 11.12 4.51
CA LYS A 69 -15.68 9.97 3.78
C LYS A 69 -14.46 10.32 2.91
N PHE A 70 -14.42 11.52 2.32
CA PHE A 70 -13.24 12.03 1.61
C PHE A 70 -12.06 12.32 2.55
N ASP A 71 -12.33 12.90 3.72
CA ASP A 71 -11.31 13.10 4.75
C ASP A 71 -10.70 11.77 5.19
N LEU A 72 -11.55 10.75 5.39
CA LEU A 72 -11.09 9.40 5.69
C LEU A 72 -10.22 8.84 4.56
N PHE A 73 -10.64 8.98 3.30
CA PHE A 73 -9.85 8.55 2.14
C PHE A 73 -8.44 9.17 2.13
N THR A 74 -8.35 10.48 2.35
CA THR A 74 -7.07 11.20 2.39
C THR A 74 -6.17 10.66 3.50
N ARG A 75 -6.69 10.52 4.73
CA ARG A 75 -5.93 9.97 5.87
C ARG A 75 -5.45 8.54 5.61
N LEU A 76 -6.30 7.70 5.00
CA LEU A 76 -5.92 6.33 4.66
C LEU A 76 -4.78 6.29 3.64
N ASN A 77 -4.83 7.13 2.59
CA ASN A 77 -3.74 7.19 1.61
C ASN A 77 -2.42 7.67 2.23
N GLU A 78 -2.46 8.67 3.10
CA GLU A 78 -1.27 9.14 3.84
C GLU A 78 -0.65 8.01 4.67
N ASN A 79 -1.50 7.25 5.38
CA ASN A 79 -1.06 6.10 6.18
C ASN A 79 -0.47 4.98 5.32
N ILE A 80 -1.11 4.64 4.20
CA ILE A 80 -0.60 3.65 3.24
C ILE A 80 0.78 4.07 2.73
N GLN A 81 0.93 5.33 2.29
CA GLN A 81 2.22 5.83 1.80
C GLN A 81 3.31 5.77 2.87
N LYS A 82 2.97 6.16 4.11
CA LYS A 82 3.90 6.11 5.23
C LYS A 82 4.35 4.67 5.51
N LYS A 83 3.41 3.73 5.63
CA LYS A 83 3.72 2.31 5.90
C LYS A 83 4.49 1.66 4.77
N ALA A 84 4.10 1.91 3.51
CA ALA A 84 4.83 1.39 2.35
C ALA A 84 6.30 1.85 2.32
N LYS A 85 6.58 3.12 2.67
CA LYS A 85 7.96 3.62 2.81
C LYS A 85 8.72 2.93 3.94
N GLN A 86 8.08 2.72 5.08
CA GLN A 86 8.69 2.01 6.22
C GLN A 86 9.03 0.57 5.86
N LEU A 87 8.11 -0.14 5.21
CA LEU A 87 8.32 -1.52 4.75
C LEU A 87 9.46 -1.60 3.73
N LEU A 88 9.49 -0.68 2.75
CA LEU A 88 10.57 -0.62 1.76
C LEU A 88 11.93 -0.46 2.44
N HIS A 89 12.03 0.43 3.43
CA HIS A 89 13.26 0.65 4.18
C HIS A 89 13.70 -0.60 4.94
N LEU A 90 12.77 -1.26 5.64
CA LEU A 90 13.06 -2.51 6.35
C LEU A 90 13.55 -3.62 5.41
N GLN A 91 12.96 -3.75 4.22
CA GLN A 91 13.37 -4.75 3.24
C GLN A 91 14.76 -4.46 2.66
N GLN A 92 15.10 -3.18 2.45
CA GLN A 92 16.45 -2.78 2.05
C GLN A 92 17.49 -3.13 3.11
N GLU A 93 17.18 -2.91 4.39
CA GLU A 93 18.07 -3.29 5.50
C GLU A 93 18.26 -4.81 5.58
N LYS A 94 17.18 -5.59 5.45
CA LYS A 94 17.23 -7.06 5.41
C LYS A 94 18.11 -7.56 4.27
N LEU A 95 17.95 -7.00 3.07
CA LEU A 95 18.79 -7.35 1.91
C LEU A 95 20.27 -7.02 2.16
N ALA A 96 20.57 -5.82 2.67
CA ALA A 96 21.94 -5.42 2.98
C ALA A 96 22.59 -6.33 4.03
N MET A 97 21.83 -6.75 5.06
CA MET A 97 22.30 -7.72 6.06
C MET A 97 22.54 -9.10 5.44
N ALA A 98 21.63 -9.59 4.60
CA ALA A 98 21.78 -10.87 3.90
C ALA A 98 23.01 -10.89 2.98
N THR A 99 23.28 -9.79 2.26
CA THR A 99 24.49 -9.65 1.44
C THR A 99 25.75 -9.72 2.29
N LYS A 100 25.81 -8.96 3.40
CA LYS A 100 26.96 -9.00 4.33
C LYS A 100 27.17 -10.39 4.95
N HIS A 101 26.09 -11.07 5.30
CA HIS A 101 26.17 -12.43 5.83
C HIS A 101 26.79 -13.39 4.81
N ARG A 102 26.33 -13.32 3.56
CA ARG A 102 26.85 -14.13 2.47
C ARG A 102 28.34 -13.86 2.21
N GLU A 103 28.75 -12.59 2.19
CA GLU A 103 30.17 -12.21 2.05
C GLU A 103 31.03 -12.76 3.20
N ALA A 104 30.53 -12.70 4.43
CA ALA A 104 31.23 -13.25 5.60
C ALA A 104 31.34 -14.79 5.55
N GLU A 105 30.28 -15.48 5.11
CA GLU A 105 30.30 -16.93 4.88
C GLU A 105 31.31 -17.31 3.79
N ASP A 106 31.34 -16.57 2.68
CA ASP A 106 32.30 -16.79 1.59
C ASP A 106 33.74 -16.62 2.09
N GLN A 107 34.03 -15.55 2.85
CA GLN A 107 35.35 -15.34 3.47
C GLN A 107 35.72 -16.44 4.45
N TYR A 108 34.78 -16.88 5.28
CA TYR A 108 35.00 -17.97 6.23
C TYR A 108 35.28 -19.30 5.51
N ASN A 109 34.56 -19.60 4.43
CA ASN A 109 34.79 -20.80 3.63
C ASN A 109 36.17 -20.79 2.95
N ILE A 110 36.60 -19.65 2.41
CA ILE A 110 37.95 -19.46 1.86
C ILE A 110 39.02 -19.66 2.95
N SER A 111 38.80 -19.13 4.15
CA SER A 111 39.70 -19.28 5.30
C SER A 111 39.78 -20.73 5.81
N LYS A 112 38.67 -21.48 5.76
CA LYS A 112 38.57 -22.85 6.31
C LYS A 112 39.11 -23.90 5.34
N ASN A 113 38.97 -23.67 4.03
CA ASN A 113 39.55 -24.49 2.96
C ASN A 113 40.45 -23.62 2.09
N PRO A 114 41.63 -23.20 2.58
CA PRO A 114 42.56 -22.45 1.76
C PRO A 114 42.99 -23.33 0.58
N ASN A 115 42.82 -22.82 -0.63
CA ASN A 115 43.20 -23.53 -1.84
C ASN A 115 44.74 -23.51 -1.95
N ILE A 116 45.39 -24.54 -1.40
CA ILE A 116 46.86 -24.69 -1.32
C ILE A 116 47.50 -25.07 -2.67
N SER A 117 46.77 -25.09 -3.79
CA SER A 117 47.30 -25.48 -5.11
C SER A 117 48.44 -24.61 -5.65
N TYR A 118 48.82 -23.54 -4.96
CA TYR A 118 49.95 -22.66 -5.31
C TYR A 118 51.09 -22.65 -4.27
N PHE A 119 51.09 -23.57 -3.29
CA PHE A 119 52.24 -23.83 -2.43
C PHE A 119 53.00 -25.09 -2.87
#